data_AF-A0A423F8M4-F1
#
_entry.id   AF-A0A423F8M4-F1
#
_cell.length_a   1.000
_cell.length_b   1.000
_cell.length_c   1.000
_cell.angle_alpha   90.00
_cell.angle_beta   90.00
_cell.angle_gamma   90.00
#
_symmetry.space_group_name_H-M   'P 1'
#
loop_
_entity.id
_entity.type
_entity.pdbx_description
1 polymer ?
#
loop_
_entity_poly.entity_id
_entity_poly.type
_entity_poly.pdbx_seq_one_letter_code
_entity_poly.pdbx_strand_id
1 'polypeptide(L)'
;MDQQTKQPLEPRLEDGKALVIAGVQGRYSKATVGDIPKLWELFDTCVKDIKKRVGGVTYGVCHNPSHGEFVYMAGVEVAAKGDVPSNFETIEIHPHRYAVFPHHGPVQALEQTYERIMFEWLPHSGYKVAGADFERYSADFDGRKGTGTVEIWLPIEAKA
;
A
#
# COMPACT_ATOMS: atom_id res chain seq x y z
N MET A 1 4.44 -5.65 24.20
CA MET A 1 5.84 -5.92 23.83
C MET A 1 5.80 -6.39 22.38
N ASP A 2 5.87 -5.44 21.47
CA ASP A 2 5.53 -5.60 20.05
C ASP A 2 6.48 -6.57 19.36
N GLN A 3 5.97 -7.73 18.95
CA GLN A 3 6.75 -8.74 18.23
C GLN A 3 7.29 -8.20 16.90
N GLN A 4 6.67 -7.15 16.36
CA GLN A 4 7.03 -6.51 15.10
C GLN A 4 8.36 -5.74 15.14
N THR A 5 8.79 -5.20 16.29
CA THR A 5 10.06 -4.46 16.41
C THR A 5 11.29 -5.36 16.47
N LYS A 6 11.10 -6.68 16.64
CA LYS A 6 12.19 -7.67 16.73
C LYS A 6 12.44 -8.44 15.44
N GLN A 7 11.58 -8.32 14.44
CA GLN A 7 11.74 -9.04 13.20
C GLN A 7 12.78 -8.37 12.28
N PRO A 8 13.68 -9.15 11.65
CA PRO A 8 14.66 -8.61 10.71
C PRO A 8 13.97 -8.04 9.46
N LEU A 9 14.43 -6.88 9.00
CA LEU A 9 13.97 -6.24 7.77
C LEU A 9 14.73 -6.83 6.57
N GLU A 10 14.31 -8.01 6.16
CA GLU A 10 14.88 -8.73 5.00
C GLU A 10 13.88 -8.70 3.85
N PRO A 11 13.94 -7.68 2.95
CA PRO A 11 12.99 -7.61 1.87
C PRO A 11 13.31 -8.63 0.79
N ARG A 12 12.25 -9.14 0.18
CA ARG A 12 12.33 -9.84 -1.09
C ARG A 12 12.40 -8.80 -2.21
N LEU A 13 13.36 -8.93 -3.11
CA LEU A 13 13.41 -8.08 -4.30
C LEU A 13 12.51 -8.67 -5.39
N GLU A 14 11.65 -7.84 -5.98
CA GLU A 14 10.70 -8.27 -7.00
C GLU A 14 10.57 -7.24 -8.12
N ASP A 15 10.48 -7.70 -9.37
CA ASP A 15 10.10 -6.86 -10.50
C ASP A 15 8.58 -6.78 -10.58
N GLY A 16 8.02 -5.61 -10.30
CA GLY A 16 6.59 -5.38 -10.30
C GLY A 16 6.03 -5.22 -11.72
N LYS A 17 4.77 -5.64 -11.90
CA LYS A 17 4.00 -5.40 -13.14
C LYS A 17 3.33 -4.03 -13.11
N ALA A 18 2.88 -3.58 -14.28
CA ALA A 18 1.97 -2.44 -14.36
C ALA A 18 0.65 -2.79 -13.66
N LEU A 19 0.13 -1.85 -12.86
CA LEU A 19 -1.15 -2.00 -12.17
C LEU A 19 -2.04 -0.79 -12.47
N VAL A 20 -3.34 -1.03 -12.59
CA VAL A 20 -4.36 0.02 -12.51
C VAL A 20 -5.17 -0.24 -11.27
N ILE A 21 -5.07 0.66 -10.28
CA ILE A 21 -5.81 0.56 -9.03
C ILE A 21 -6.99 1.52 -9.10
N ALA A 22 -8.18 1.02 -8.76
CA ALA A 22 -9.41 1.78 -8.71
C ALA A 22 -9.99 1.75 -7.29
N GLY A 23 -10.45 2.89 -6.80
CA GLY A 23 -10.99 2.97 -5.45
C GLY A 23 -11.31 4.38 -4.99
N VAL A 24 -11.21 4.59 -3.67
CA VAL A 24 -11.43 5.89 -3.03
C VAL A 24 -10.11 6.41 -2.50
N GLN A 25 -9.91 7.73 -2.54
CA GLN A 25 -8.69 8.36 -2.05
C GLN A 25 -8.97 9.55 -1.16
N GLY A 26 -8.03 9.85 -0.28
CA GLY A 26 -8.02 11.02 0.58
C GLY A 26 -6.61 11.60 0.69
N ARG A 27 -6.52 12.86 1.12
CA ARG A 27 -5.24 13.52 1.41
C ARG A 27 -4.98 13.48 2.90
N TYR A 28 -3.80 13.02 3.28
CA TYR A 28 -3.40 12.76 4.65
C TYR A 28 -2.05 13.40 4.97
N SER A 29 -1.85 13.69 6.26
CA SER A 29 -0.60 14.14 6.85
C SER A 29 -0.30 13.28 8.06
N LYS A 30 0.84 13.50 8.73
CA LYS A 30 1.13 12.87 10.02
C LYS A 30 0.03 13.09 11.07
N ALA A 31 -0.69 14.21 11.00
CA ALA A 31 -1.77 14.51 11.95
C ALA A 31 -3.09 13.78 11.63
N THR A 32 -3.31 13.39 10.36
CA THR A 32 -4.57 12.80 9.89
C THR A 32 -4.42 11.34 9.43
N VAL A 33 -3.22 10.77 9.42
CA VAL A 33 -2.96 9.37 9.02
C VAL A 33 -3.82 8.37 9.81
N GLY A 34 -4.17 8.70 11.07
CA GLY A 34 -5.07 7.90 11.89
C GLY A 34 -6.52 7.80 11.36
N ASP A 35 -6.89 8.61 10.35
CA ASP A 35 -8.20 8.55 9.69
C ASP A 35 -8.24 7.61 8.47
N ILE A 36 -7.10 7.05 8.03
CA ILE A 36 -7.06 6.08 6.93
C ILE A 36 -8.01 4.88 7.13
N PRO A 37 -8.18 4.32 8.35
CA PRO A 37 -9.18 3.27 8.58
C PRO A 37 -10.60 3.66 8.17
N LYS A 38 -10.98 4.94 8.29
CA LYS A 38 -12.31 5.43 7.84
C LYS A 38 -12.44 5.40 6.31
N LEU A 39 -11.34 5.62 5.59
CA LEU A 39 -11.32 5.50 4.12
C LEU A 39 -11.52 4.04 3.70
N TRP A 40 -10.89 3.10 4.41
CA TRP A 40 -11.12 1.67 4.20
C TRP A 40 -12.57 1.28 4.50
N GLU A 41 -13.15 1.77 5.59
CA GLU A 41 -14.57 1.55 5.89
C GLU A 41 -15.48 2.10 4.78
N LEU A 42 -15.19 3.29 4.25
CA LEU A 42 -15.90 3.85 3.11
C LEU A 42 -15.73 2.96 1.87
N PHE A 43 -14.51 2.53 1.57
CA PHE A 43 -14.20 1.68 0.43
C PHE A 43 -14.98 0.36 0.49
N ASP A 44 -15.06 -0.28 1.66
CA ASP A 44 -15.80 -1.53 1.85
C ASP A 44 -17.28 -1.40 1.50
N THR A 45 -17.89 -0.21 1.68
CA THR A 45 -19.29 0.01 1.32
C THR A 45 -19.55 0.03 -0.18
N CYS A 46 -18.55 0.43 -0.98
CA CYS A 46 -18.70 0.73 -2.41
C CYS A 46 -17.85 -0.16 -3.33
N VAL A 47 -16.87 -0.92 -2.82
CA VAL A 47 -15.99 -1.80 -3.63
C VAL A 47 -16.77 -2.78 -4.51
N LYS A 48 -17.96 -3.20 -4.08
CA LYS A 48 -18.87 -4.07 -4.85
C LYS A 48 -19.33 -3.44 -6.17
N ASP A 49 -19.27 -2.12 -6.32
CA ASP A 49 -19.69 -1.41 -7.53
C ASP A 49 -18.59 -1.43 -8.61
N ILE A 50 -17.34 -1.69 -8.22
CA ILE A 50 -16.24 -2.00 -9.15
C ILE A 50 -16.38 -3.47 -9.57
N LYS A 51 -17.01 -3.71 -10.73
CA LYS A 51 -17.33 -5.10 -11.18
C LYS A 51 -16.14 -5.84 -11.78
N LYS A 52 -15.34 -5.17 -12.61
CA LYS A 52 -14.25 -5.77 -13.41
C LYS A 52 -12.92 -5.79 -12.65
N ARG A 53 -12.92 -6.44 -11.48
CA ARG A 53 -11.75 -6.57 -10.61
C ARG A 53 -10.85 -7.70 -11.07
N VAL A 54 -9.55 -7.53 -10.89
CA VAL A 54 -8.54 -8.56 -11.11
C VAL A 54 -8.22 -9.22 -9.77
N GLY A 55 -8.72 -10.44 -9.58
CA GLY A 55 -8.54 -11.19 -8.33
C GLY A 55 -9.31 -10.60 -7.13
N GLY A 56 -8.86 -10.92 -5.92
CA GLY A 56 -9.47 -10.47 -4.67
C GLY A 56 -8.55 -9.63 -3.78
N VAL A 57 -7.35 -9.28 -4.27
CA VAL A 57 -6.37 -8.48 -3.55
C VAL A 57 -6.83 -7.03 -3.49
N THR A 58 -6.66 -6.40 -2.33
CA THR A 58 -6.86 -4.96 -2.16
C THR A 58 -5.52 -4.26 -1.94
N TYR A 59 -5.49 -2.96 -2.20
CA TYR A 59 -4.28 -2.16 -2.22
C TYR A 59 -4.48 -0.87 -1.44
N GLY A 60 -3.46 -0.48 -0.67
CA GLY A 60 -3.32 0.83 -0.04
C GLY A 60 -2.17 1.59 -0.70
N VAL A 61 -2.44 2.61 -1.52
CA VAL A 61 -1.40 3.26 -2.34
C VAL A 61 -1.08 4.64 -1.80
N CYS A 62 0.20 4.88 -1.46
CA CYS A 62 0.72 6.18 -1.06
C CYS A 62 1.32 6.90 -2.28
N HIS A 63 0.76 8.04 -2.66
CA HIS A 63 1.22 8.77 -3.84
C HIS A 63 1.10 10.28 -3.71
N ASN A 64 1.67 10.99 -4.68
CA ASN A 64 1.64 12.46 -4.77
C ASN A 64 2.06 13.18 -3.45
N PRO A 65 3.24 12.85 -2.90
CA PRO A 65 3.73 13.47 -1.67
C PRO A 65 3.99 14.98 -1.90
N SER A 66 3.54 15.82 -0.97
CA SER A 66 3.71 17.27 -1.03
C SER A 66 3.69 17.87 0.37
N HIS A 67 4.74 18.60 0.75
CA HIS A 67 4.83 19.36 2.01
C HIS A 67 4.44 18.59 3.30
N GLY A 68 4.81 17.31 3.41
CA GLY A 68 4.48 16.48 4.57
C GLY A 68 3.07 15.86 4.53
N GLU A 69 2.38 16.03 3.41
CA GLU A 69 1.15 15.35 3.07
C GLU A 69 1.37 14.36 1.93
N PHE A 70 0.44 13.43 1.79
CA PHE A 70 0.37 12.47 0.69
C PHE A 70 -1.09 12.15 0.39
N VAL A 71 -1.34 11.61 -0.79
CA VAL A 71 -2.63 11.02 -1.12
C VAL A 71 -2.54 9.53 -0.81
N TYR A 72 -3.54 9.00 -0.11
CA TYR A 72 -3.69 7.58 0.13
C TYR A 72 -4.93 7.08 -0.61
N MET A 73 -4.80 5.97 -1.34
CA MET A 73 -5.92 5.31 -2.03
C MET A 73 -6.13 3.91 -1.46
N ALA A 74 -7.36 3.61 -1.04
CA ALA A 74 -7.81 2.24 -0.81
C ALA A 74 -8.52 1.75 -2.08
N GLY A 75 -8.06 0.64 -2.65
CA GLY A 75 -8.51 0.21 -3.97
C GLY A 75 -8.30 -1.27 -4.30
N VAL A 76 -8.73 -1.63 -5.50
CA VAL A 76 -8.60 -2.97 -6.11
C VAL A 76 -7.97 -2.84 -7.50
N GLU A 77 -7.27 -3.89 -7.94
CA GLU A 77 -6.75 -3.95 -9.31
C GLU A 77 -7.91 -4.11 -10.32
N VAL A 78 -7.84 -3.35 -11.41
CA VAL A 78 -8.74 -3.45 -12.57
C VAL A 78 -7.92 -3.59 -13.84
N ALA A 79 -8.53 -4.16 -14.89
CA ALA A 79 -7.82 -4.38 -16.15
C ALA A 79 -7.49 -3.06 -16.90
N ALA A 80 -8.37 -2.07 -16.81
CA ALA A 80 -8.22 -0.76 -17.44
C ALA A 80 -9.05 0.32 -16.74
N LYS A 81 -8.64 1.59 -16.85
CA LYS A 81 -9.37 2.74 -16.29
C LYS A 81 -10.80 2.87 -16.83
N GLY A 82 -11.04 2.52 -18.09
CA GLY A 82 -12.35 2.63 -18.74
C GLY A 82 -13.43 1.71 -18.14
N ASP A 83 -13.03 0.75 -17.31
CA ASP A 83 -13.94 -0.18 -16.64
C ASP A 83 -14.42 0.30 -15.26
N VAL A 84 -13.98 1.48 -14.83
CA VAL A 84 -14.19 2.03 -13.50
C VAL A 84 -15.38 3.00 -13.50
N PRO A 85 -16.36 2.86 -12.59
CA PRO A 85 -17.44 3.83 -12.48
C PRO A 85 -16.93 5.23 -12.13
N SER A 86 -17.58 6.27 -12.63
CA SER A 86 -17.10 7.67 -12.55
C SER A 86 -17.02 8.24 -11.12
N ASN A 87 -17.62 7.57 -10.14
CA ASN A 87 -17.56 7.96 -8.74
C ASN A 87 -16.33 7.39 -8.00
N PHE A 88 -15.43 6.70 -8.71
CA PHE A 88 -14.16 6.20 -8.19
C PHE A 88 -12.98 6.90 -8.86
N GLU A 89 -11.87 6.90 -8.14
CA GLU A 89 -10.60 7.40 -8.59
C GLU A 89 -9.74 6.25 -9.11
N THR A 90 -8.78 6.58 -9.99
CA THR A 90 -7.85 5.59 -10.53
C THR A 90 -6.41 6.09 -10.48
N ILE A 91 -5.48 5.17 -10.22
CA ILE A 91 -4.04 5.40 -10.33
C ILE A 91 -3.41 4.29 -11.17
N GLU A 92 -2.49 4.69 -12.05
CA GLU A 92 -1.61 3.77 -12.77
C GLU A 92 -0.27 3.69 -12.03
N ILE A 93 0.13 2.48 -11.67
CA ILE A 93 1.44 2.19 -11.10
C ILE A 93 2.26 1.56 -12.22
N HIS A 94 3.34 2.24 -12.60
CA HIS A 94 4.26 1.73 -13.61
C HIS A 94 5.12 0.58 -13.04
N PRO A 95 5.64 -0.31 -13.90
CA PRO A 95 6.60 -1.32 -13.48
C PRO A 95 7.82 -0.67 -12.80
N HIS A 96 8.07 -1.06 -11.55
CA HIS A 96 9.29 -0.74 -10.82
C HIS A 96 9.90 -2.02 -10.27
N ARG A 97 11.17 -1.93 -9.86
CA ARG A 97 11.73 -2.92 -8.95
C ARG A 97 11.32 -2.56 -7.52
N TYR A 98 10.92 -3.54 -6.74
CA TYR A 98 10.40 -3.36 -5.39
C TYR A 98 11.26 -4.08 -4.36
N ALA A 99 11.43 -3.46 -3.20
CA ALA A 99 11.73 -4.15 -1.96
C ALA A 99 10.40 -4.46 -1.27
N VAL A 100 10.09 -5.76 -1.16
CA VAL A 100 8.83 -6.26 -0.60
C VAL A 100 9.06 -6.73 0.82
N PHE A 101 8.39 -6.09 1.78
CA PHE A 101 8.48 -6.41 3.20
C PHE A 101 7.18 -7.06 3.66
N PRO A 102 7.19 -8.31 4.12
CA PRO A 102 6.03 -8.89 4.78
C PRO A 102 5.79 -8.16 6.10
N HIS A 103 4.55 -7.75 6.34
CA HIS A 103 4.12 -7.23 7.63
C HIS A 103 3.54 -8.38 8.45
N HIS A 104 3.92 -8.43 9.73
CA HIS A 104 3.44 -9.44 10.66
C HIS A 104 2.70 -8.75 11.81
N GLY A 105 1.62 -9.39 12.27
CA GLY A 105 0.81 -8.86 13.36
C GLY A 105 -0.31 -7.90 12.90
N PRO A 106 -0.78 -7.03 13.80
CA PRO A 106 -1.98 -6.23 13.57
C PRO A 106 -1.71 -5.10 12.57
N VAL A 107 -2.65 -4.88 11.65
CA VAL A 107 -2.58 -3.77 10.66
C VAL A 107 -2.42 -2.39 11.31
N GLN A 108 -2.80 -2.22 12.57
CA GLN A 108 -2.57 -0.99 13.32
C GLN A 108 -1.07 -0.71 13.58
N ALA A 109 -0.21 -1.73 13.47
CA ALA A 109 1.24 -1.61 13.58
C ALA A 109 1.93 -1.45 12.20
N LEU A 110 1.18 -1.26 11.11
CA LEU A 110 1.77 -1.06 9.78
C LEU A 110 2.66 0.19 9.75
N GLU A 111 2.21 1.29 10.39
CA GLU A 111 2.97 2.54 10.49
C GLU A 111 4.35 2.30 11.10
N GLN A 112 4.45 1.49 12.16
CA GLN A 112 5.74 1.14 12.76
C GLN A 112 6.63 0.35 11.78
N THR A 113 6.03 -0.49 10.94
CA THR A 113 6.80 -1.22 9.92
C THR A 113 7.33 -0.26 8.86
N TYR A 114 6.51 0.71 8.42
CA TYR A 114 6.95 1.79 7.54
C TYR A 114 8.09 2.61 8.15
N GLU A 115 7.97 3.04 9.41
CA GLU A 115 9.04 3.79 10.11
C GLU A 115 10.36 3.00 10.10
N ARG A 116 10.30 1.71 10.42
CA ARG A 116 11.48 0.84 10.39
C ARG A 116 12.08 0.72 8.99
N ILE A 117 11.26 0.53 7.95
CA ILE A 117 11.73 0.49 6.56
C ILE A 117 12.42 1.80 6.19
N MET A 118 11.83 2.95 6.51
CA MET A 118 12.33 4.28 6.11
C MET A 118 13.56 4.73 6.89
N PHE A 119 13.63 4.42 8.20
CA PHE A 119 14.67 4.95 9.08
C PHE A 119 15.77 3.93 9.44
N GLU A 120 15.49 2.62 9.38
CA GLU A 120 16.49 1.58 9.69
C GLU A 120 17.07 0.96 8.42
N TRP A 121 16.21 0.49 7.51
CA TRP A 121 16.64 -0.27 6.33
C TRP A 121 17.08 0.62 5.16
N LEU A 122 16.21 1.53 4.70
CA LEU A 122 16.41 2.31 3.48
C LEU A 122 17.73 3.13 3.50
N PRO A 123 18.14 3.78 4.61
CA PRO A 123 19.39 4.53 4.66
C PRO A 123 20.63 3.66 4.35
N HIS A 124 20.63 2.41 4.80
CA HIS A 124 21.73 1.46 4.64
C HIS A 124 21.59 0.50 3.44
N SER A 125 20.44 0.51 2.77
CA SER A 125 20.08 -0.46 1.73
C SER A 125 20.86 -0.34 0.41
N GLY A 126 21.51 0.80 0.16
CA GLY A 126 22.04 1.12 -1.17
C GLY A 126 20.98 1.52 -2.20
N TYR A 127 19.71 1.68 -1.80
CA TYR A 127 18.60 2.07 -2.68
C TYR A 127 17.94 3.40 -2.27
N LYS A 128 17.32 4.08 -3.25
CA LYS A 128 16.43 5.23 -3.03
C LYS A 128 15.02 4.89 -3.49
N VAL A 129 14.02 5.58 -2.96
CA VAL A 129 12.62 5.42 -3.36
C VAL A 129 12.42 5.98 -4.77
N ALA A 130 11.77 5.21 -5.64
CA ALA A 130 11.67 5.51 -7.07
C ALA A 130 10.25 5.82 -7.57
N GLY A 131 9.24 5.84 -6.68
CA GLY A 131 7.86 6.05 -7.06
C GLY A 131 6.88 5.95 -5.88
N ALA A 132 5.61 5.71 -6.21
CA ALA A 132 4.56 5.43 -5.23
C ALA A 132 4.74 4.05 -4.61
N ASP A 133 4.81 3.99 -3.28
CA ASP A 133 4.74 2.73 -2.54
C ASP A 133 3.28 2.28 -2.35
N PHE A 134 3.10 0.99 -2.11
CA PHE A 134 1.78 0.46 -1.81
C PHE A 134 1.83 -0.72 -0.84
N GLU A 135 0.73 -0.88 -0.13
CA GLU A 135 0.39 -2.00 0.71
C GLU A 135 -0.44 -2.97 -0.12
N ARG A 136 -0.12 -4.26 -0.06
CA ARG A 136 -0.84 -5.33 -0.75
C ARG A 136 -1.46 -6.27 0.26
N TYR A 137 -2.78 -6.38 0.25
CA TYR A 137 -3.57 -7.20 1.17
C TYR A 137 -4.08 -8.43 0.44
N SER A 138 -3.84 -9.63 0.99
CA SER A 138 -4.32 -10.88 0.37
C SER A 138 -5.85 -10.95 0.31
N ALA A 139 -6.37 -11.79 -0.57
CA ALA A 139 -7.82 -11.89 -0.79
C ALA A 139 -8.62 -12.40 0.42
N ASP A 140 -7.96 -13.07 1.36
CA ASP A 140 -8.49 -13.55 2.64
C ASP A 140 -8.17 -12.61 3.82
N PHE A 141 -7.63 -11.42 3.54
CA PHE A 141 -7.31 -10.44 4.56
C PHE A 141 -8.56 -9.97 5.30
N ASP A 142 -8.53 -10.09 6.63
CA ASP A 142 -9.54 -9.55 7.52
C ASP A 142 -8.84 -8.99 8.76
N GLY A 143 -8.69 -7.67 8.81
CA GLY A 143 -8.02 -6.98 9.90
C GLY A 143 -8.68 -7.13 11.27
N ARG A 144 -9.95 -7.55 11.33
CA ARG A 144 -10.67 -7.82 12.60
C ARG A 144 -10.44 -9.25 13.08
N LYS A 145 -10.33 -10.21 12.16
CA LYS A 145 -10.05 -11.62 12.47
C LYS A 145 -8.57 -11.94 12.53
N GLY A 146 -7.70 -11.05 12.05
CA GLY A 146 -6.26 -11.26 11.96
C GLY A 146 -5.89 -12.34 10.94
N THR A 147 -6.68 -12.48 9.87
CA THR A 147 -6.40 -13.43 8.77
C THR A 147 -5.83 -12.71 7.56
N GLY A 148 -5.22 -13.49 6.66
CA GLY A 148 -4.53 -12.99 5.47
C GLY A 148 -3.16 -12.38 5.77
N THR A 149 -2.55 -11.83 4.73
CA THR A 149 -1.20 -11.27 4.75
C THR A 149 -1.22 -9.83 4.22
N VAL A 150 -0.32 -9.02 4.77
CA VAL A 150 -0.05 -7.68 4.26
C VAL A 150 1.42 -7.59 3.87
N GLU A 151 1.69 -7.04 2.69
CA GLU A 151 3.05 -6.76 2.22
C GLU A 151 3.17 -5.27 1.93
N ILE A 152 4.30 -4.66 2.31
CA ILE A 152 4.67 -3.30 1.90
C ILE A 152 5.60 -3.40 0.71
N TRP A 153 5.21 -2.79 -0.40
CA TRP A 153 5.94 -2.77 -1.66
C TRP A 153 6.56 -1.38 -1.86
N LEU A 154 7.85 -1.26 -1.54
CA LEU A 154 8.59 -0.02 -1.70
C LEU A 154 9.31 0.00 -3.06
N PRO A 155 8.97 0.90 -4.01
CA PRO A 155 9.68 0.99 -5.28
C PRO A 155 11.08 1.52 -5.03
N ILE A 156 12.09 0.83 -5.57
CA ILE A 156 13.49 1.11 -5.35
C ILE A 156 14.28 1.28 -6.65
N GLU A 157 15.27 2.16 -6.61
CA GLU A 157 16.33 2.29 -7.60
C GLU A 157 17.68 2.30 -6.86
N ALA A 158 18.74 1.77 -7.48
CA ALA A 158 20.08 1.82 -6.89
C ALA A 158 20.51 3.27 -6.63
N LYS A 159 21.14 3.53 -5.49
CA LYS A 159 21.87 4.79 -5.26
C LYS A 159 23.05 4.82 -6.22
N ALA A 160 23.20 5.94 -6.91
CA ALA A 160 24.38 6.20 -7.75
C ALA A 160 25.63 6.38 -6.88
#